data_AF-A0A7W0SIY3-F1
#
_entry.id   AF-A0A7W0SIY3-F1
#
_cell.length_a   1.000
_cell.length_b   1.000
_cell.length_c   1.000
_cell.angle_alpha   90.00
_cell.angle_beta   90.00
_cell.angle_gamma   90.00
#
_symmetry.space_group_name_H-M   'P 1'
#
loop_
_entity.id
_entity.type
_entity.pdbx_description
1 polymer ?
#
loop_
_entity_poly.entity_id
_entity_poly.type
_entity_poly.pdbx_seq_one_letter_code
_entity_poly.pdbx_strand_id
1 'polypeptide(L)'
;MPVAPVFQLLTPAALVSAINVAPNWLCVSLGRTGRQLRYAMVTAPVCVMAFVIGIRWGIEGVAVSFSVVFTILFWAFIWYATRDSPVRFREIENSYFCAFVPACLAGSMAWLARRWLIPDSGPFIALTLSGSVFCVLYLALALLSRSSRGLIWQGAAAFRDLACSKLLRRGREAV
;
A
#
# COMPACT_ATOMS: atom_id res chain seq x y z
N MET A 1 -16.38 -9.40 -22.36
CA MET A 1 -16.64 -8.75 -21.06
C MET A 1 -15.57 -7.68 -20.86
N PRO A 2 -15.92 -6.40 -20.67
CA PRO A 2 -14.92 -5.38 -20.34
C PRO A 2 -14.28 -5.72 -18.97
N VAL A 3 -12.94 -5.82 -18.92
CA VAL A 3 -12.20 -6.20 -17.70
C VAL A 3 -12.01 -5.01 -16.74
N ALA A 4 -12.21 -3.79 -17.25
CA ALA A 4 -12.07 -2.54 -16.51
C ALA A 4 -12.84 -2.46 -15.17
N PRO A 5 -14.14 -2.83 -15.07
CA PRO A 5 -14.87 -2.77 -13.80
C PRO A 5 -14.31 -3.72 -12.73
N VAL A 6 -13.81 -4.89 -13.13
CA VAL A 6 -13.21 -5.85 -12.17
C VAL A 6 -11.95 -5.26 -11.53
N PHE A 7 -11.10 -4.60 -12.33
CA PHE A 7 -9.95 -3.88 -11.80
C PHE A 7 -10.35 -2.73 -10.88
N GLN A 8 -11.41 -1.99 -11.20
CA GLN A 8 -11.92 -0.94 -10.33
C GLN A 8 -12.34 -1.50 -8.96
N LEU A 9 -13.05 -2.63 -8.95
CA LEU A 9 -13.47 -3.33 -7.73
C LEU A 9 -12.30 -3.88 -6.91
N LEU A 10 -11.18 -4.23 -7.55
CA LEU A 10 -9.95 -4.70 -6.89
C LEU A 10 -9.04 -3.57 -6.39
N THR A 11 -9.21 -2.34 -6.86
CA THR A 11 -8.40 -1.17 -6.47
C THR A 11 -8.23 -1.02 -4.95
N PRO A 12 -9.29 -1.10 -4.11
CA PRO A 12 -9.13 -1.01 -2.66
C PRO A 12 -8.26 -2.14 -2.09
N ALA A 13 -8.41 -3.39 -2.56
CA ALA A 13 -7.54 -4.49 -2.15
C ALA A 13 -6.08 -4.23 -2.55
N ALA A 14 -5.84 -3.71 -3.75
CA ALA A 14 -4.51 -3.39 -4.25
C ALA A 14 -3.83 -2.31 -3.38
N LEU A 15 -4.57 -1.27 -2.99
CA LEU A 15 -4.09 -0.23 -2.09
C LEU A 15 -3.68 -0.80 -0.72
N VAL A 16 -4.54 -1.64 -0.14
CA VAL A 16 -4.26 -2.29 1.13
C VAL A 16 -3.06 -3.24 1.03
N SER A 17 -2.92 -3.94 -0.09
CA SER A 17 -1.83 -4.90 -0.32
C SER A 17 -0.45 -4.23 -0.31
N ALA A 18 -0.33 -3.00 -0.82
CA ALA A 18 0.92 -2.25 -0.80
C ALA A 18 1.43 -2.00 0.63
N ILE A 19 0.52 -1.90 1.59
CA ILE A 19 0.81 -1.54 2.98
C ILE A 19 0.81 -2.78 3.88
N ASN A 20 0.25 -3.90 3.41
CA ASN A 20 0.19 -5.18 4.11
C ASN A 20 1.57 -5.71 4.56
N VAL A 21 2.63 -5.32 3.87
CA VAL A 21 4.02 -5.70 4.18
C VAL A 21 4.54 -5.06 5.47
N ALA A 22 4.09 -3.86 5.84
CA ALA A 22 4.59 -3.13 7.00
C ALA A 22 4.36 -3.86 8.34
N PRO A 23 3.14 -4.31 8.69
CA PRO A 23 2.94 -5.05 9.95
C PRO A 23 3.63 -6.41 9.97
N ASN A 24 3.86 -7.05 8.80
CA ASN A 24 4.66 -8.27 8.70
C ASN A 24 6.11 -8.02 9.15
N TRP A 25 6.74 -6.93 8.68
CA TRP A 25 8.10 -6.56 9.07
C TRP A 25 8.19 -6.20 10.56
N LEU A 26 7.13 -5.60 11.10
CA LEU A 26 6.99 -5.28 12.52
C LEU A 26 6.96 -6.55 13.37
N CYS A 27 6.18 -7.56 12.97
CA CYS A 27 6.13 -8.85 13.66
C CYS A 27 7.46 -9.61 13.60
N VAL A 28 8.14 -9.60 12.46
CA VAL A 28 9.45 -10.23 12.28
C VAL A 28 10.51 -9.56 13.15
N SER A 29 10.57 -8.22 13.13
CA SER A 29 11.55 -7.45 13.92
C SER A 29 11.37 -7.62 15.43
N LEU A 30 10.14 -7.83 15.89
CA LEU A 30 9.81 -8.06 17.30
C LEU A 30 9.94 -9.52 17.73
N GLY A 31 10.32 -10.44 16.83
CA GLY A 31 10.40 -11.88 17.12
C GLY A 31 9.03 -12.54 17.38
N ARG A 32 7.94 -11.94 16.92
CA ARG A 32 6.54 -12.36 17.22
C ARG A 32 5.89 -13.15 16.08
N THR A 33 6.67 -13.90 15.32
CA THR A 33 6.20 -14.72 14.19
C THR A 33 5.09 -15.71 14.58
N GLY A 34 5.08 -16.23 15.82
CA GLY A 34 4.00 -17.09 16.32
C GLY A 34 2.61 -16.43 16.34
N ARG A 35 2.53 -15.12 16.62
CA ARG A 35 1.26 -14.38 16.54
C ARG A 35 0.79 -14.18 15.11
N GLN A 36 1.73 -13.96 14.19
CA GLN A 36 1.45 -13.85 12.77
C GLN A 36 0.94 -15.17 12.20
N LEU A 37 1.52 -16.31 12.60
CA LEU A 37 1.05 -17.63 12.18
C LEU A 37 -0.38 -17.91 12.65
N ARG A 38 -0.69 -17.63 13.93
CA ARG A 38 -2.06 -17.77 14.46
C ARG A 38 -3.04 -16.89 13.72
N TYR A 39 -2.65 -15.66 13.41
CA TYR A 39 -3.48 -14.74 12.65
C TYR A 39 -3.73 -15.27 11.22
N ALA A 40 -2.68 -15.71 10.53
CA ALA A 40 -2.77 -16.30 9.19
C ALA A 40 -3.67 -17.55 9.15
N MET A 41 -3.61 -18.39 10.19
CA MET A 41 -4.49 -19.56 10.33
C MET A 41 -5.97 -19.19 10.45
N VAL A 42 -6.29 -18.04 11.05
CA VAL A 42 -7.68 -17.55 11.16
C VAL A 42 -8.11 -16.81 9.87
N THR A 43 -7.21 -16.05 9.25
CA THR A 43 -7.57 -15.28 8.06
C THR A 43 -7.72 -16.12 6.80
N ALA A 44 -6.92 -17.18 6.64
CA ALA A 44 -7.03 -18.10 5.51
C ALA A 44 -8.47 -18.65 5.30
N PRO A 45 -9.13 -19.27 6.30
CA PRO A 45 -10.50 -19.77 6.13
C PRO A 45 -11.50 -18.63 5.94
N VAL A 46 -11.31 -17.46 6.56
CA VAL A 46 -12.19 -16.29 6.35
C VAL A 46 -12.12 -15.81 4.90
N CYS A 47 -10.92 -15.72 4.32
CA CYS A 47 -10.75 -15.40 2.91
C CYS A 47 -11.40 -16.44 2.00
N VAL A 48 -11.24 -17.74 2.29
CA VAL A 48 -11.87 -18.81 1.51
C VAL A 48 -13.40 -18.69 1.55
N MET A 49 -13.98 -18.46 2.73
CA MET A 49 -15.43 -18.25 2.89
C MET A 49 -15.91 -17.03 2.09
N ALA A 50 -15.14 -15.94 2.11
CA ALA A 50 -15.45 -14.74 1.32
C ALA A 50 -15.43 -15.01 -0.18
N PHE A 51 -14.48 -15.80 -0.67
CA PHE A 51 -14.42 -16.22 -2.08
C PHE A 51 -15.61 -17.10 -2.45
N VAL A 52 -15.98 -18.08 -1.61
CA VAL A 52 -17.13 -18.96 -1.83
C VAL A 52 -18.43 -18.16 -1.91
N ILE A 53 -18.59 -17.17 -1.03
CA ILE A 53 -19.74 -16.25 -1.06
C ILE A 53 -19.70 -15.41 -2.36
N GLY A 54 -18.54 -14.84 -2.71
CA GLY A 54 -18.38 -14.01 -3.91
C GLY A 54 -18.67 -14.72 -5.23
N ILE A 55 -18.38 -16.02 -5.32
CA ILE A 55 -18.66 -16.85 -6.51
C ILE A 55 -20.14 -16.81 -6.92
N ARG A 56 -21.07 -16.59 -5.98
CA ARG A 56 -22.51 -16.51 -6.27
C ARG A 56 -22.87 -15.38 -7.24
N TRP A 57 -22.09 -14.30 -7.25
CA TRP A 57 -22.28 -13.14 -8.13
C TRP A 57 -21.25 -13.07 -9.26
N GLY A 58 -20.53 -14.16 -9.52
CA GLY A 58 -19.49 -14.23 -10.55
C GLY A 58 -18.22 -13.45 -10.20
N ILE A 59 -17.46 -13.05 -11.22
CA ILE A 59 -16.12 -12.43 -11.08
C ILE A 59 -16.19 -11.09 -10.33
N GLU A 60 -17.24 -10.30 -10.56
CA GLU A 60 -17.43 -9.01 -9.86
C GLU A 60 -17.70 -9.22 -8.36
N GLY A 61 -18.50 -10.23 -8.02
CA GLY A 61 -18.75 -10.62 -6.62
C GLY A 61 -17.49 -11.04 -5.88
N VAL A 62 -16.62 -11.79 -6.55
CA VAL A 62 -15.31 -12.17 -6.02
C VAL A 62 -14.44 -10.95 -5.75
N ALA A 63 -14.37 -10.00 -6.70
CA ALA A 63 -13.59 -8.77 -6.54
C ALA A 63 -14.07 -7.93 -5.35
N VAL A 64 -15.39 -7.73 -5.20
CA VAL A 64 -15.98 -6.99 -4.08
C VAL A 64 -15.70 -7.69 -2.75
N SER A 65 -15.99 -8.99 -2.68
CA SER A 65 -15.86 -9.77 -1.44
C SER A 65 -14.42 -9.79 -0.97
N PHE A 66 -13.47 -9.99 -1.89
CA PHE A 66 -12.04 -9.93 -1.58
C PHE A 66 -11.64 -8.55 -1.07
N SER A 67 -12.02 -7.47 -1.76
CA SER A 67 -11.70 -6.10 -1.33
C SER A 67 -12.22 -5.76 0.06
N VAL A 68 -13.46 -6.13 0.38
CA VAL A 68 -14.07 -5.88 1.69
C VAL A 68 -13.36 -6.69 2.77
N VAL A 69 -13.22 -8.01 2.57
CA VAL A 69 -12.61 -8.90 3.57
C VAL A 69 -11.14 -8.57 3.77
N PHE A 70 -10.40 -8.28 2.71
CA PHE A 70 -8.98 -7.92 2.80
C PHE A 70 -8.76 -6.61 3.55
N THR A 71 -9.63 -5.61 3.33
CA THR A 71 -9.59 -4.33 4.08
C THR A 71 -9.88 -4.53 5.57
N ILE A 72 -10.92 -5.29 5.90
CA ILE A 72 -11.31 -5.57 7.29
C ILE A 72 -10.22 -6.35 8.01
N LEU A 73 -9.71 -7.42 7.38
CA LEU A 73 -8.62 -8.22 7.93
C LEU A 73 -7.37 -7.38 8.12
N PHE A 74 -7.01 -6.53 7.16
CA PHE A 74 -5.84 -5.67 7.33
C PHE A 74 -5.93 -4.75 8.54
N TRP A 75 -7.08 -4.10 8.76
CA TRP A 75 -7.27 -3.24 9.93
C TRP A 75 -7.25 -4.03 11.23
N ALA A 76 -7.87 -5.21 11.24
CA ALA A 76 -7.80 -6.13 12.37
C ALA A 76 -6.37 -6.61 12.66
N PHE A 77 -5.55 -6.85 11.62
CA PHE A 77 -4.16 -7.25 11.76
C PHE A 77 -3.31 -6.13 12.35
N ILE A 78 -3.46 -4.90 11.86
CA ILE A 78 -2.75 -3.74 12.42
C ILE A 78 -3.10 -3.59 13.89
N TRP A 79 -4.39 -3.63 14.23
CA TRP A 79 -4.84 -3.50 15.62
C TRP A 79 -4.28 -4.61 16.52
N TYR A 80 -4.32 -5.86 16.04
CA TYR A 80 -3.76 -7.00 16.77
C TYR A 80 -2.23 -6.93 16.92
N ALA A 81 -1.53 -6.43 15.91
CA ALA A 81 -0.07 -6.27 15.93
C ALA A 81 0.39 -5.10 16.83
N THR A 82 -0.39 -4.01 16.91
CA THR A 82 -0.05 -2.83 17.74
C THR A 82 -0.42 -2.95 19.20
N ARG A 83 -1.36 -3.84 19.59
CA ARG A 83 -1.84 -3.97 20.98
C ARG A 83 -0.76 -4.25 22.03
N ASP A 84 0.38 -4.80 21.64
CA ASP A 84 1.52 -5.11 22.52
C ASP A 84 2.85 -4.51 22.02
N SER A 85 2.81 -3.55 21.10
CA SER A 85 4.00 -2.95 20.49
C SER A 85 4.18 -1.51 21.00
N PRO A 86 5.43 -1.03 21.18
CA PRO A 86 5.69 0.38 21.50
C PRO A 86 5.25 1.36 20.40
N VAL A 87 4.93 0.87 19.21
CA VAL A 87 4.44 1.67 18.09
C VAL A 87 2.98 2.05 18.30
N ARG A 88 2.69 3.34 18.39
CA ARG A 88 1.33 3.86 18.55
C ARG A 88 0.53 3.65 17.27
N PHE A 89 -0.67 3.10 17.37
CA PHE A 89 -1.61 2.95 16.25
C PHE A 89 -1.81 4.26 15.46
N ARG A 90 -1.84 5.39 16.19
CA ARG A 90 -1.91 6.75 15.64
C ARG A 90 -0.78 7.11 14.67
N GLU A 91 0.42 6.56 14.83
CA GLU A 91 1.55 6.86 13.93
C GLU A 91 1.42 6.11 12.60
N ILE A 92 0.91 4.88 12.64
CA ILE A 92 0.61 4.07 11.46
C ILE A 92 -0.55 4.69 10.70
N GLU A 93 -1.62 5.04 11.41
CA GLU A 93 -2.80 5.68 10.84
C GLU A 93 -2.45 7.05 10.22
N ASN A 94 -1.67 7.89 10.92
CA ASN A 94 -1.24 9.18 10.37
C ASN A 94 -0.31 9.02 9.15
N SER A 95 0.58 8.02 9.14
CA SER A 95 1.39 7.69 7.95
C SER A 95 0.53 7.22 6.79
N TYR A 96 -0.50 6.42 7.06
CA TYR A 96 -1.47 5.97 6.06
C TYR A 96 -2.21 7.16 5.45
N PHE A 97 -2.80 8.03 6.28
CA PHE A 97 -3.52 9.22 5.80
C PHE A 97 -2.59 10.19 5.06
N CYS A 98 -1.34 10.35 5.53
CA CYS A 98 -0.34 11.15 4.85
C CYS A 98 -0.05 10.67 3.42
N ALA A 99 -0.02 9.35 3.17
CA ALA A 99 0.20 8.80 1.83
C ALA A 99 -1.10 8.77 1.00
N PHE A 100 -2.24 8.56 1.64
CA PHE A 100 -3.53 8.41 0.98
C PHE A 100 -4.08 9.72 0.42
N VAL A 101 -3.97 10.83 1.15
CA VAL A 101 -4.46 12.15 0.72
C VAL A 101 -3.84 12.62 -0.61
N PRO A 102 -2.50 12.64 -0.79
CA PRO A 102 -1.90 13.05 -2.06
C PRO A 102 -2.18 12.05 -3.18
N ALA A 103 -2.33 10.76 -2.88
CA ALA A 103 -2.72 9.75 -3.88
C ALA A 103 -4.14 10.00 -4.42
N CYS A 104 -5.10 10.30 -3.53
CA CYS A 104 -6.47 10.65 -3.91
C CYS A 104 -6.55 11.96 -4.70
N LEU A 105 -5.79 12.98 -4.31
CA LEU A 105 -5.70 14.26 -5.03
C LEU A 105 -5.03 14.11 -6.41
N ALA A 106 -3.93 13.35 -6.50
CA ALA A 106 -3.29 13.03 -7.77
C ALA A 106 -4.22 12.24 -8.69
N GLY A 107 -4.96 11.28 -8.14
CA GLY A 107 -5.93 10.47 -8.88
C GLY A 107 -7.10 11.28 -9.42
N SER A 108 -7.66 12.18 -8.61
CA SER A 108 -8.76 13.06 -9.04
C SER A 108 -8.31 14.07 -10.10
N MET A 109 -7.11 14.67 -9.94
CA MET A 109 -6.53 15.56 -10.94
C MET A 109 -6.16 14.84 -12.23
N ALA A 110 -5.60 13.62 -12.17
CA ALA A 110 -5.32 12.81 -13.35
C ALA A 110 -6.61 12.39 -14.07
N TRP A 111 -7.68 12.07 -13.33
CA TRP A 111 -8.99 11.77 -13.90
C TRP A 111 -9.60 12.99 -14.60
N LEU A 112 -9.50 14.18 -13.99
CA LEU A 112 -9.93 15.43 -14.61
C LEU A 112 -9.12 15.71 -15.88
N ALA A 113 -7.79 15.62 -15.81
CA ALA A 113 -6.89 15.86 -16.94
C ALA A 113 -7.18 14.89 -18.11
N ARG A 114 -7.45 13.61 -17.82
CA ARG A 114 -7.87 12.64 -18.83
C ARG A 114 -9.17 13.06 -19.51
N ARG A 115 -10.14 13.60 -18.76
CA ARG A 115 -11.44 14.03 -19.28
C ARG A 115 -11.35 15.24 -20.22
N TRP A 116 -10.37 16.10 -20.03
CA TRP A 116 -10.17 17.32 -20.83
C TRP A 116 -9.19 17.16 -22.00
N LEU A 117 -8.18 16.29 -21.88
CA LEU A 117 -7.02 16.28 -22.80
C LEU A 117 -7.04 15.11 -23.80
N ILE A 118 -7.91 14.10 -23.61
CA ILE A 118 -7.83 12.84 -24.37
C ILE A 118 -9.22 12.32 -24.84
N PRO A 119 -9.90 12.98 -25.79
CA PRO A 119 -11.12 12.42 -26.39
C PRO A 119 -10.84 11.28 -27.38
N ASP A 120 -9.74 11.29 -28.16
CA ASP A 120 -9.60 10.44 -29.36
C ASP A 120 -8.18 9.91 -29.66
N SER A 121 -7.36 9.59 -28.66
CA SER A 121 -6.05 8.95 -28.91
C SER A 121 -6.07 7.44 -28.60
N GLY A 122 -5.27 6.68 -29.35
CA GLY A 122 -5.24 5.21 -29.27
C GLY A 122 -5.02 4.68 -27.84
N PRO A 123 -5.56 3.48 -27.50
CA PRO A 123 -5.63 2.96 -26.14
C PRO A 123 -4.29 2.96 -25.38
N PHE A 124 -3.19 2.69 -26.09
CA PHE A 124 -1.85 2.64 -25.52
C PHE A 124 -1.29 4.02 -25.17
N ILE A 125 -1.55 5.03 -25.99
CA ILE A 125 -1.04 6.39 -25.78
C ILE A 125 -1.74 7.01 -24.58
N ALA A 126 -3.06 6.84 -24.49
CA ALA A 126 -3.86 7.30 -23.36
C ALA A 126 -3.39 6.68 -22.03
N LEU A 127 -3.01 5.39 -22.02
CA LEU A 127 -2.51 4.71 -20.82
C LEU A 127 -1.15 5.26 -20.37
N THR A 128 -0.21 5.38 -21.30
CA THR A 128 1.15 5.85 -20.98
C THR A 128 1.12 7.31 -20.53
N LEU A 129 0.36 8.18 -21.20
CA LEU A 129 0.24 9.59 -20.81
C LEU A 129 -0.44 9.72 -19.43
N SER A 130 -1.55 9.02 -19.20
CA SER A 130 -2.27 9.10 -17.92
C SER A 130 -1.44 8.55 -16.75
N GLY A 131 -0.71 7.46 -16.96
CA GLY A 131 0.23 6.92 -15.97
C GLY A 131 1.37 7.88 -15.67
N SER A 132 1.94 8.51 -16.71
CA SER A 132 3.01 9.50 -16.57
C SER A 132 2.54 10.73 -15.80
N VAL A 133 1.38 11.28 -16.16
CA VAL A 133 0.76 12.43 -15.49
C VAL A 133 0.45 12.11 -14.04
N PHE A 134 -0.12 10.93 -13.75
CA PHE A 134 -0.37 10.50 -12.37
C PHE A 134 0.93 10.41 -11.57
N CYS A 135 1.99 9.82 -12.13
CA CYS A 135 3.28 9.68 -11.46
C CYS A 135 3.90 11.05 -11.14
N VAL A 136 3.91 11.97 -12.12
CA VAL A 136 4.43 13.33 -11.95
C VAL A 136 3.61 14.12 -10.93
N LEU A 137 2.28 14.06 -11.00
CA LEU A 137 1.40 14.73 -10.04
C LEU A 137 1.53 14.16 -8.64
N TYR A 138 1.61 12.83 -8.52
CA TYR A 138 1.81 12.16 -7.24
C TYR A 138 3.15 12.56 -6.61
N LEU A 139 4.24 12.55 -7.39
CA LEU A 139 5.55 13.00 -6.92
C LEU A 139 5.55 14.49 -6.56
N ALA A 140 4.91 15.35 -7.35
CA ALA A 140 4.81 16.78 -7.06
C ALA A 140 4.01 17.04 -5.77
N LEU A 141 2.88 16.35 -5.57
CA LEU A 141 2.05 16.48 -4.37
C LEU A 141 2.70 15.86 -3.13
N ALA A 142 3.36 14.71 -3.27
CA ALA A 142 4.17 14.10 -2.23
C ALA A 142 5.34 15.01 -1.84
N LEU A 143 5.98 15.67 -2.82
CA LEU A 143 6.99 16.68 -2.55
C LEU A 143 6.41 17.96 -1.97
N LEU A 144 5.17 18.36 -2.24
CA LEU A 144 4.57 19.54 -1.60
C LEU A 144 4.13 19.26 -0.15
N SER A 145 3.67 18.05 0.14
CA SER A 145 3.25 17.65 1.48
C SER A 145 4.45 17.57 2.42
N ARG A 146 4.51 18.52 3.37
CA ARG A 146 5.56 18.63 4.40
C ARG A 146 5.73 17.32 5.21
N SER A 147 4.67 16.51 5.30
CA SER A 147 4.64 15.24 6.03
C SER A 147 5.33 14.10 5.27
N SER A 148 5.18 14.02 3.94
CA SER A 148 5.84 13.00 3.11
C SER A 148 7.34 13.24 2.95
N ARG A 149 7.76 14.52 2.96
CA ARG A 149 9.19 14.90 3.01
C ARG A 149 9.89 14.28 4.21
N GLY A 150 9.25 14.26 5.38
CA GLY A 150 9.82 13.69 6.60
C GLY A 150 10.14 12.20 6.45
N LEU A 151 9.27 11.44 5.80
CA LEU A 151 9.47 10.00 5.56
C LEU A 151 10.63 9.74 4.57
N ILE A 152 10.69 10.52 3.50
CA ILE A 152 11.76 10.41 2.48
C ILE A 152 13.11 10.80 3.10
N TRP A 153 13.14 11.85 3.93
CA TRP A 153 14.36 12.28 4.62
C TRP A 153 14.81 11.27 5.67
N GLN A 154 13.90 10.65 6.42
CA GLN A 154 14.24 9.57 7.35
C GLN A 154 14.75 8.33 6.61
N GLY A 155 14.13 7.96 5.48
CA GLY A 155 14.60 6.88 4.62
C GLY A 155 16.00 7.16 4.06
N ALA A 156 16.24 8.37 3.54
CA ALA A 156 17.54 8.78 3.03
C ALA A 156 18.62 8.86 4.12
N ALA A 157 18.28 9.35 5.32
CA ALA A 157 19.18 9.40 6.45
C ALA A 157 19.56 7.99 6.94
N ALA A 158 18.59 7.09 7.06
CA ALA A 158 18.83 5.69 7.44
C ALA A 158 19.70 4.95 6.41
N PHE A 159 19.51 5.22 5.12
CA PHE A 159 20.34 4.64 4.06
C PHE A 159 21.79 5.14 4.14
N ARG A 160 21.97 6.43 4.44
CA ARG A 160 23.27 7.06 4.64
C ARG A 160 24.00 6.48 5.86
N ASP A 161 23.30 6.26 6.97
CA ASP A 161 23.87 5.64 8.16
C ASP A 161 24.25 4.17 7.94
N LEU A 162 23.44 3.42 7.19
CA LEU A 162 23.74 2.03 6.84
C LEU A 162 25.00 1.91 5.97
N ALA A 163 25.16 2.83 5.02
CA ALA A 163 26.35 2.90 4.17
C ALA A 163 27.61 3.24 4.99
N CYS A 164 27.50 4.19 5.92
CA CYS A 164 28.60 4.57 6.83
C CYS A 164 29.01 3.41 7.77
N SER A 165 28.03 2.71 8.34
CA SER A 165 28.23 1.53 9.20
C SER A 165 28.94 0.39 8.47
N LYS A 166 28.53 0.08 7.23
CA LYS A 166 29.19 -0.94 6.40
C LYS A 166 30.65 -0.57 6.09
N LEU A 167 30.93 0.70 5.81
CA LEU A 167 32.30 1.17 5.56
C LEU A 167 33.19 1.03 6.81
N LEU A 168 32.67 1.35 7.99
CA LEU A 168 33.41 1.22 9.25
C LEU A 168 33.67 -0.23 9.67
N ARG A 169 32.75 -1.16 9.39
CA ARG A 169 32.98 -2.60 9.63
C ARG A 169 34.02 -3.17 8.66
N ARG A 170 33.96 -2.79 7.39
CA ARG A 170 34.91 -3.25 6.38
C ARG A 170 36.34 -2.76 6.62
N GLY A 171 36.52 -1.57 7.21
CA GLY A 171 37.82 -1.08 7.67
C GLY A 171 38.37 -1.79 8.92
N ARG A 172 37.52 -2.46 9.70
CA ARG A 172 37.91 -3.19 10.92
C ARG A 172 38.29 -4.66 10.66
N GLU A 173 37.86 -5.22 9.52
CA GLU A 173 38.23 -6.57 9.08
C GLU A 173 39.47 -6.59 8.16
N ALA A 174 39.99 -5.40 7.78
CA ALA A 174 41.15 -5.24 6.92
C ALA A 174 42.45 -4.88 7.69
N VAL A 175 42.39 -4.89 9.03
CA VAL A 175 43.51 -4.68 9.97
C VAL A 175 43.66 -5.96 10.79
#